data_AF-A0A7C4PUJ1-F1
#
_entry.id   AF-A0A7C4PUJ1-F1
#
_cell.length_a   1.000
_cell.length_b   1.000
_cell.length_c   1.000
_cell.angle_alpha   90.00
_cell.angle_beta   90.00
_cell.angle_gamma   90.00
#
_symmetry.space_group_name_H-M   'P 1'
#
loop_
_entity.id
_entity.type
_entity.pdbx_description
1 polymer ?
#
loop_
_entity_poly.entity_id
_entity_poly.type
_entity_poly.pdbx_seq_one_letter_code
_entity_poly.pdbx_strand_id
1 'polypeptide(L)' 'MPDPETIDPRPSDELERAAKEKDPSLVAEFFAFLRHNKKWWLIPLLFALLVLGTVMIVGGSGAAPFIYALF' A
#
# COMPACT_ATOMS: atom_id res chain seq x y z
N MET A 1 -8.56 -28.05 -53.51
CA MET A 1 -7.95 -27.22 -52.46
C MET A 1 -8.92 -27.21 -51.28
N PRO A 2 -8.56 -27.68 -50.08
CA PRO A 2 -9.36 -27.46 -48.87
C PRO A 2 -8.99 -26.10 -48.23
N ASP A 3 -10.01 -25.37 -47.79
CA ASP A 3 -9.97 -23.98 -47.31
C ASP A 3 -9.21 -23.79 -45.97
N PRO A 4 -8.60 -22.61 -45.73
CA PRO A 4 -7.92 -22.30 -44.49
C PRO A 4 -8.93 -21.90 -43.39
N GLU A 5 -8.92 -22.66 -42.29
CA GLU A 5 -9.16 -22.18 -40.92
C GLU A 5 -10.27 -21.14 -40.73
N THR A 6 -11.52 -21.61 -40.60
CA THR A 6 -12.45 -20.95 -39.67
C THR A 6 -11.96 -21.27 -38.25
N ILE A 7 -11.10 -20.41 -37.68
CA ILE A 7 -10.69 -20.48 -36.27
C ILE A 7 -11.92 -20.17 -35.40
N ASP A 8 -12.73 -21.18 -35.14
CA ASP A 8 -13.69 -21.14 -34.04
C ASP A 8 -12.86 -21.13 -32.74
N PRO A 9 -12.92 -20.07 -31.92
CA PRO A 9 -12.15 -20.01 -30.69
C PRO A 9 -12.52 -21.23 -29.84
N ARG A 10 -11.58 -22.15 -29.71
CA ARG A 10 -11.85 -23.40 -29.00
C ARG A 10 -12.11 -23.06 -27.53
N PRO A 11 -13.02 -23.76 -26.85
CA PRO A 11 -13.26 -23.58 -25.42
C PRO A 11 -11.99 -23.66 -24.56
N SER A 12 -10.95 -24.36 -25.05
CA SER A 12 -9.61 -24.40 -24.44
C SER A 12 -8.93 -23.04 -24.38
N ASP A 13 -9.11 -22.21 -25.40
CA ASP A 13 -8.40 -20.94 -25.56
C ASP A 13 -9.04 -19.86 -24.66
N GLU A 14 -10.35 -19.99 -24.39
CA GLU A 14 -11.07 -19.18 -23.40
C GLU A 14 -10.67 -19.56 -21.96
N LEU A 15 -10.50 -20.85 -21.67
CA LEU A 15 -10.03 -21.34 -20.38
C LEU A 15 -8.59 -20.90 -20.09
N GLU A 16 -7.70 -20.97 -21.09
CA GLU A 16 -6.32 -20.49 -20.96
C GLU A 16 -6.23 -18.99 -20.72
N ARG A 17 -7.16 -18.20 -21.29
CA ARG A 17 -7.25 -16.76 -21.03
C ARG A 17 -7.70 -16.45 -19.61
N ALA A 18 -8.72 -17.15 -19.12
CA ALA A 18 -9.19 -17.03 -17.74
C ALA A 18 -8.12 -17.47 -16.73
N ALA A 19 -7.34 -18.51 -17.04
CA ALA A 19 -6.23 -18.95 -16.19
C ALA A 19 -4.99 -18.03 -16.26
N LYS A 20 -4.86 -17.23 -17.33
CA LYS A 20 -3.83 -16.18 -17.46
C LYS A 20 -4.20 -14.90 -16.73
N GLU A 21 -5.45 -14.71 -16.33
CA GLU A 21 -5.79 -13.65 -15.38
C GLU A 21 -5.06 -13.97 -14.08
N LYS A 22 -3.99 -13.23 -13.87
CA LYS A 22 -3.10 -13.38 -12.75
C LYS A 22 -3.86 -12.98 -11.50
N ASP A 23 -4.28 -13.98 -10.71
CA ASP A 23 -4.91 -13.75 -9.42
C ASP A 23 -4.07 -12.72 -8.66
N PRO A 24 -4.66 -11.58 -8.26
CA PRO A 24 -3.93 -10.60 -7.48
C PRO A 24 -3.45 -11.30 -6.20
N SER A 25 -2.14 -11.28 -5.98
CA SER A 25 -1.58 -11.94 -4.80
C SER A 25 -2.26 -11.45 -3.53
N LEU A 26 -2.47 -12.32 -2.55
CA LEU A 26 -3.07 -11.97 -1.25
C LEU A 26 -2.39 -10.74 -0.60
N VAL A 27 -1.08 -10.59 -0.80
CA VAL A 27 -0.31 -9.44 -0.32
C VAL A 27 -0.74 -8.14 -1.02
N ALA A 28 -0.98 -8.18 -2.33
CA ALA A 28 -1.45 -7.03 -3.11
C ALA A 28 -2.87 -6.62 -2.73
N GLU A 29 -3.79 -7.58 -2.54
CA GLU A 29 -5.13 -7.30 -2.02
C GLU A 29 -5.09 -6.73 -0.60
N PHE A 30 -4.25 -7.29 0.27
CA PHE A 30 -4.06 -6.78 1.62
C PHE A 30 -3.52 -5.35 1.64
N PHE A 31 -2.56 -5.03 0.76
CA PHE A 31 -2.03 -3.67 0.61
C PHE A 31 -3.09 -2.71 0.03
N ALA A 32 -3.91 -3.18 -0.91
CA ALA A 32 -5.02 -2.42 -1.46
C ALA A 32 -6.08 -2.10 -0.39
N PHE A 33 -6.41 -3.09 0.47
CA PHE A 33 -7.30 -2.93 1.63
C PHE A 33 -6.73 -1.95 2.67
N LEU A 34 -5.43 -2.07 2.97
CA LEU A 34 -4.72 -1.14 3.84
C LEU A 34 -4.81 0.29 3.29
N ARG A 35 -4.55 0.48 1.99
CA ARG A 35 -4.62 1.79 1.34
C ARG A 35 -6.02 2.38 1.38
N HIS A 36 -7.05 1.55 1.27
CA HIS A 36 -8.45 1.97 1.31
C HIS A 36 -8.88 2.46 2.70
N ASN A 37 -8.38 1.84 3.78
CA ASN A 37 -8.78 2.16 5.15
C ASN A 37 -7.85 3.15 5.87
N LYS A 38 -6.56 3.23 5.50
CA LYS A 38 -5.55 3.77 6.42
C LYS A 38 -5.20 5.25 6.29
N LYS A 39 -5.66 6.03 5.30
CA LYS A 39 -5.23 7.44 5.23
C LYS A 39 -5.58 8.22 6.50
N TRP A 40 -6.78 8.04 7.05
CA TRP A 40 -7.21 8.75 8.26
C TRP A 40 -6.67 8.18 9.58
N TRP A 41 -6.35 6.88 9.65
CA TRP A 41 -5.83 6.24 10.86
C TRP A 41 -4.29 6.19 10.93
N LEU A 42 -3.60 6.17 9.79
CA LEU A 42 -2.15 6.17 9.72
C LEU A 42 -1.58 7.58 9.97
N ILE A 43 -2.30 8.62 9.55
CA ILE A 43 -1.93 10.01 9.80
C ILE A 43 -1.70 10.29 11.29
N PRO A 44 -2.64 10.02 12.22
CA PRO A 44 -2.42 10.31 13.64
C PRO A 44 -1.25 9.51 14.24
N LEU A 45 -1.04 8.26 13.82
CA LEU A 45 0.09 7.45 14.27
C LEU A 45 1.43 8.01 13.78
N LEU A 46 1.53 8.33 12.49
CA LEU A 46 2.73 8.95 11.90
C LEU A 46 2.98 10.34 12.49
N PHE A 47 1.92 11.11 12.73
CA PHE A 47 2.02 12.42 13.36
C PHE A 47 2.57 12.32 14.79
N ALA A 48 2.07 11.37 15.59
CA ALA A 48 2.60 11.14 16.94
C ALA A 48 4.08 10.74 16.92
N LEU A 49 4.49 9.87 15.99
CA LEU A 49 5.90 9.50 15.78
C LEU A 49 6.77 10.70 15.38
N LEU A 50 6.25 11.58 14.53
CA LEU A 50 6.96 12.78 14.08
C LEU A 50 7.09 13.81 15.19
N VAL A 51 6.04 14.01 15.98
CA VAL A 51 6.09 14.85 17.20
C VAL A 51 7.11 14.29 18.18
N LEU A 52 7.08 12.98 18.46
CA LEU A 52 8.02 12.34 19.36
C LEU A 52 9.48 12.47 18.87
N GLY A 53 9.73 12.27 17.57
CA GLY A 53 11.05 12.46 16.97
C GLY A 53 11.52 13.91 17.06
N THR A 54 10.63 14.87 16.84
CA THR A 54 10.93 16.30 16.99
C THR A 54 11.30 16.62 18.44
N VAL A 55 10.54 16.13 19.41
CA VAL A 55 10.83 16.28 20.84
C VAL A 55 12.18 15.67 21.20
N MET A 56 12.53 14.49 20.67
CA MET A 56 13.84 13.86 20.92
C MET A 56 15.00 14.71 20.38
N ILE A 57 14.86 15.26 19.16
CA ILE A 57 15.89 16.12 18.55
C ILE A 57 16.03 17.43 19.34
N VAL A 58 14.91 18.08 19.67
CA VAL A 58 14.92 19.33 20.44
C VAL A 58 15.41 19.10 21.86
N GLY A 59 15.02 18.01 22.51
CA GLY A 59 15.44 17.65 23.86
C GLY A 59 16.91 17.25 23.98
N GLY A 60 17.50 16.70 22.91
CA GLY A 60 18.95 16.42 22.84
C GLY A 60 19.79 17.65 22.48
N SER A 61 19.22 18.61 21.73
CA SER A 61 19.80 19.95 21.61
C SER A 61 19.59 20.72 22.92
N GLY A 62 20.43 21.69 23.26
CA GLY A 62 20.35 22.47 24.50
C GLY A 62 19.06 23.30 24.70
N ALA A 63 17.96 22.97 24.03
CA ALA A 63 16.64 23.56 24.16
C ALA A 63 15.80 22.99 25.33
N ALA A 64 16.26 21.90 25.96
CA ALA A 64 15.66 21.34 27.19
C ALA A 64 15.34 22.38 28.30
N PRO A 65 16.15 23.43 28.55
CA PRO A 65 15.86 24.43 29.59
C PRO A 65 14.65 25.31 29.28
N PHE A 66 14.32 25.54 28.00
CA PHE A 66 13.20 26.42 27.62
C PHE A 66 11.85 25.73 27.75
N ILE A 67 11.81 24.40 27.67
CA ILE A 67 10.60 23.60 27.95
C ILE A 67 10.25 23.70 29.43
N TYR A 68 11.25 23.65 30.32
CA TYR A 68 11.05 23.81 31.77
C TYR A 68 10.88 25.26 32.19
N ALA A 69 11.50 26.24 31.51
CA ALA A 69 11.38 27.66 31.89
C ALA A 69 10.00 28.28 31.60
N LEU A 70 9.14 27.61 30.84
CA LEU A 70 7.76 28.04 30.56
C LEU A 70 6.74 27.55 31.61
N PHE A 71 7.17 26.72 32.58
CA PHE A 71 6.38 26.23 33.70
C PHE A 71 7.01 26.66 35.03
#